data_AF-A0A7V9DY82-F1
#
_entry.id   AF-A0A7V9DY82-F1
#
_cell.length_a   1.000
_cell.length_b   1.000
_cell.length_c   1.000
_cell.angle_alpha   90.00
_cell.angle_beta   90.00
_cell.angle_gamma   90.00
#
_symmetry.space_group_name_H-M   'P 1'
#
loop_
_entity.id
_entity.type
_entity.pdbx_description
1 polymer ?
#
loop_
_entity_poly.entity_id
_entity_poly.type
_entity_poly.pdbx_seq_one_letter_code
_entity_poly.pdbx_strand_id
1 'polypeptide(L)'
;MIIRVLDVETSGLDPAVDEVIEIGFYDIYGGLLDPGSIRQSFVRPARAIPAVASAVHHITDADVKDAPTWADAWRMLIQTRDDGEELKFAAHMASFERRWLDPLIKADFICTWKAALRQWPDLESHSLQAIRYALKLAADPVLAMPPHRAGPDAYLCGVLLLELLKHQTVETLVAWSAEPAVFTKFDFGKFNGQPLSAADDGFLNWMLGKDFSEDWLWNVRRELARRAGAAEQAKADARKAYLDRAAEALPRTASVADLEAWYGDQAAERSKHGFVPGTDEYDVLVGACAARKKALLESGQPKFEPAGAPS
;
A
#
# COMPACT_ATOMS: atom_id res chain seq x y z
N MET A 1 24.54 2.25 13.24
CA MET A 1 23.08 2.04 13.19
C MET A 1 22.81 0.60 13.58
N ILE A 2 21.94 0.41 14.56
CA ILE A 2 21.38 -0.88 14.95
C ILE A 2 19.92 -0.94 14.48
N ILE A 3 19.51 -2.09 13.96
CA ILE A 3 18.09 -2.43 13.84
C ILE A 3 17.76 -3.48 14.90
N ARG A 4 17.02 -3.07 15.93
CA ARG A 4 16.56 -3.94 17.00
C ARG A 4 15.24 -4.59 16.60
N VAL A 5 15.32 -5.88 16.32
CA VAL A 5 14.17 -6.68 15.91
C VAL A 5 13.54 -7.27 17.16
N LEU A 6 12.34 -6.83 17.50
CA LEU A 6 11.66 -7.22 18.73
C LEU A 6 10.34 -7.94 18.45
N ASP A 7 9.90 -8.63 19.48
CA ASP A 7 8.58 -9.23 19.61
C ASP A 7 8.14 -9.15 21.09
N VAL A 8 6.84 -9.16 21.35
CA VAL A 8 6.27 -9.16 22.70
C VAL A 8 5.09 -10.13 22.78
N GLU A 9 5.03 -10.88 23.88
CA GLU A 9 3.84 -11.62 24.26
C GLU A 9 3.06 -10.84 25.32
N THR A 10 1.74 -10.96 25.30
CA THR A 10 0.85 -10.10 26.09
C THR A 10 -0.28 -10.90 26.72
N SER A 11 -0.79 -10.43 27.86
CA SER A 11 -1.95 -11.05 28.52
C SER A 11 -3.27 -10.84 27.77
N GLY A 12 -3.28 -9.99 26.74
CA GLY A 12 -4.43 -9.69 25.90
C GLY A 12 -4.14 -8.60 24.87
N LEU A 13 -5.18 -8.05 24.25
CA LEU A 13 -5.04 -7.16 23.09
C LEU A 13 -5.27 -5.68 23.40
N ASP A 14 -5.66 -5.28 24.60
CA ASP A 14 -5.96 -3.89 24.93
C ASP A 14 -4.92 -3.30 25.89
N PRO A 15 -4.02 -2.40 25.44
CA PRO A 15 -3.01 -1.77 26.29
C PRO A 15 -3.56 -0.97 27.48
N ALA A 16 -4.87 -0.67 27.51
CA ALA A 16 -5.48 -0.01 28.66
C ALA A 16 -5.70 -0.96 29.85
N VAL A 17 -5.79 -2.28 29.62
CA VAL A 17 -6.17 -3.27 30.66
C VAL A 17 -5.32 -4.53 30.68
N ASP A 18 -4.60 -4.81 29.59
CA ASP A 18 -3.69 -5.93 29.40
C ASP A 18 -2.23 -5.45 29.50
N GLU A 19 -1.30 -6.38 29.64
CA GLU A 19 0.10 -6.10 29.95
C GLU A 19 1.04 -6.98 29.11
N VAL A 20 2.27 -6.50 28.89
CA VAL A 20 3.36 -7.31 28.32
C VAL A 20 3.78 -8.36 29.37
N ILE A 21 3.94 -9.61 28.93
CA ILE A 21 4.32 -10.75 29.77
C ILE A 21 5.61 -11.43 29.32
N GLU A 22 6.06 -11.16 28.10
CA GLU A 22 7.38 -11.53 27.60
C GLU A 22 7.85 -10.49 26.59
N ILE A 23 9.15 -10.22 26.58
CA ILE A 23 9.80 -9.46 25.52
C ILE A 23 11.08 -10.15 25.08
N GLY A 24 11.34 -10.12 23.78
CA GLY A 24 12.53 -10.67 23.15
C GLY A 24 12.99 -9.76 22.03
N PHE A 25 14.31 -9.60 21.88
CA PHE A 25 14.86 -8.94 20.71
C PHE A 25 16.23 -9.50 20.31
N TYR A 26 16.55 -9.30 19.04
CA TYR A 26 17.88 -9.45 18.46
C TYR A 26 18.29 -8.14 17.80
N ASP A 27 19.60 -7.88 17.76
CA ASP A 27 20.16 -6.75 17.05
C ASP A 27 20.73 -7.19 15.70
N ILE A 28 20.40 -6.41 14.66
CA ILE A 28 21.08 -6.43 13.38
C ILE A 28 22.05 -5.25 13.33
N TYR A 29 23.33 -5.55 13.13
CA TYR A 29 24.40 -4.58 13.01
C TYR A 29 25.26 -4.89 11.77
N GLY A 30 25.53 -3.89 10.95
CA GLY A 30 26.32 -4.07 9.72
C GLY A 30 25.71 -5.07 8.72
N GLY A 31 24.37 -5.21 8.72
CA GLY A 31 23.67 -6.17 7.85
C GLY A 31 23.76 -7.62 8.31
N LEU A 32 24.21 -7.88 9.54
CA LEU A 32 24.30 -9.21 10.13
C LEU A 32 23.42 -9.27 11.38
N LEU A 33 22.61 -10.32 11.48
CA LEU A 33 21.88 -10.69 12.69
C LEU A 33 22.88 -11.38 13.62
N ASP A 34 23.11 -10.84 14.81
CA ASP A 34 23.99 -11.43 15.81
C ASP A 34 23.19 -12.37 16.71
N PRO A 35 23.32 -13.72 16.63
CA PRO A 35 22.56 -14.62 17.49
C PRO A 35 22.89 -14.46 18.98
N GLY A 36 24.09 -13.97 19.33
CA GLY A 36 24.50 -13.69 20.71
C GLY A 36 23.93 -12.38 21.27
N SER A 37 23.34 -11.55 20.41
CA SER A 37 22.67 -10.31 20.82
C SER A 37 21.32 -10.54 21.51
N ILE A 38 20.82 -11.79 21.53
CA ILE A 38 19.53 -12.11 22.14
C ILE A 38 19.42 -11.50 23.54
N ARG A 39 18.37 -10.72 23.74
CA ARG A 39 17.93 -10.28 25.05
C ARG A 39 16.46 -10.63 25.17
N GLN A 40 16.12 -11.35 26.23
CA GLN A 40 14.75 -11.77 26.49
C GLN A 40 14.47 -11.71 27.98
N SER A 41 13.21 -11.44 28.33
CA SER A 41 12.75 -11.40 29.70
C SER A 41 11.27 -11.74 29.76
N PHE A 42 10.89 -12.60 30.70
CA PHE A 42 9.52 -12.61 31.18
C PHE A 42 9.24 -11.29 31.90
N VAL A 43 7.96 -10.93 31.93
CA VAL A 43 7.48 -9.72 32.59
C VAL A 43 6.31 -10.12 33.47
N ARG A 44 6.35 -9.71 34.74
CA ARG A 44 5.28 -10.02 35.68
C ARG A 44 4.15 -9.00 35.52
N PRO A 45 2.95 -9.43 35.06
CA PRO A 45 1.79 -8.55 35.01
C PRO A 45 1.23 -8.30 36.42
N ALA A 46 0.47 -7.22 36.58
CA ALA A 46 -0.29 -6.94 37.79
C ALA A 46 -1.53 -7.84 37.93
N ARG A 47 -2.03 -8.40 36.83
CA ARG A 47 -3.22 -9.28 36.79
C ARG A 47 -2.85 -10.68 36.29
N ALA A 48 -3.62 -11.67 36.69
CA ALA A 48 -3.43 -13.05 36.24
C ALA A 48 -3.56 -13.15 34.72
N ILE A 49 -2.71 -13.97 34.09
CA ILE A 49 -2.71 -14.18 32.64
C ILE A 49 -3.99 -14.95 32.25
N PRO A 50 -4.84 -14.40 31.36
CA PRO A 50 -6.03 -15.11 30.88
C PRO A 50 -5.67 -16.40 30.16
N ALA A 51 -6.45 -17.46 30.40
CA ALA A 51 -6.23 -18.78 29.76
C ALA A 51 -6.27 -18.72 28.23
N VAL A 52 -7.02 -17.79 27.64
CA VAL A 52 -7.06 -17.57 26.18
C VAL A 52 -5.74 -17.01 25.62
N ALA A 53 -5.01 -16.21 26.40
CA ALA A 53 -3.67 -15.75 26.03
C ALA A 53 -2.68 -16.90 26.17
N SER A 54 -2.69 -17.61 27.31
CA SER A 54 -1.86 -18.81 27.53
C SER A 54 -2.09 -19.91 26.50
N ALA A 55 -3.27 -20.00 25.89
CA ALA A 55 -3.53 -20.95 24.82
C ALA A 55 -2.75 -20.64 23.52
N VAL A 56 -2.29 -19.39 23.35
CA VAL A 56 -1.48 -18.94 22.21
C VAL A 56 0.01 -19.11 22.49
N HIS A 57 0.51 -18.48 23.56
CA HIS A 57 1.96 -18.37 23.83
C HIS A 57 2.47 -19.36 24.90
N HIS A 58 1.56 -20.09 25.56
CA HIS A 58 1.88 -21.10 26.58
C HIS A 58 2.65 -20.60 27.82
N ILE A 59 2.53 -19.32 28.15
CA ILE A 59 3.10 -18.70 29.36
C ILE A 59 2.01 -18.66 30.44
N THR A 60 2.38 -19.02 31.66
CA THR A 60 1.50 -19.09 32.84
C THR A 60 1.94 -18.11 33.92
N ASP A 61 1.06 -17.85 34.89
CA ASP A 61 1.41 -17.03 36.07
C ASP A 61 2.63 -17.58 36.83
N ALA A 62 2.85 -18.91 36.79
CA ALA A 62 3.98 -19.55 37.44
C ALA A 62 5.32 -19.22 36.77
N ASP A 63 5.32 -19.02 35.44
CA ASP A 63 6.53 -18.70 34.66
C ASP A 63 7.00 -17.26 34.93
N VAL A 64 6.05 -16.35 35.19
CA VAL A 64 6.32 -14.91 35.34
C VAL A 64 6.35 -14.43 36.79
N LYS A 65 6.10 -15.30 37.78
CA LYS A 65 5.92 -14.90 39.20
C LYS A 65 7.11 -14.13 39.80
N ASP A 66 8.33 -14.49 39.38
CA ASP A 66 9.60 -13.92 39.87
C ASP A 66 10.22 -12.95 38.85
N ALA A 67 9.52 -12.70 37.73
CA ALA A 67 9.99 -11.84 36.65
C ALA A 67 9.95 -10.35 37.04
N PRO A 68 10.77 -9.50 36.41
CA PRO A 68 10.69 -8.04 36.59
C PRO A 68 9.32 -7.49 36.15
N THR A 69 8.98 -6.28 36.63
CA THR A 69 7.82 -5.55 36.12
C THR A 69 8.09 -4.99 34.72
N TRP A 70 7.05 -4.63 33.97
CA TRP A 70 7.25 -3.99 32.66
C TRP A 70 8.10 -2.73 32.78
N ALA A 71 7.84 -1.92 33.81
CA ALA A 71 8.58 -0.69 34.13
C ALA A 71 10.09 -0.90 34.29
N ASP A 72 10.51 -2.11 34.68
CA ASP A 72 11.92 -2.48 34.81
C ASP A 72 12.48 -3.09 33.54
N ALA A 73 11.70 -3.97 32.89
CA ALA A 73 12.12 -4.71 31.72
C ALA A 73 12.33 -3.82 30.48
N TRP A 74 11.39 -2.90 30.18
CA TRP A 74 11.39 -2.17 28.89
C TRP A 74 12.70 -1.40 28.62
N ARG A 75 13.43 -1.01 29.67
CA ARG A 75 14.71 -0.26 29.55
C ARG A 75 15.75 -1.01 28.72
N MET A 76 15.68 -2.34 28.66
CA MET A 76 16.57 -3.14 27.79
C MET A 76 16.45 -2.76 26.31
N LEU A 77 15.30 -2.24 25.87
CA LEU A 77 15.05 -1.85 24.47
C LEU A 77 15.77 -0.59 24.04
N ILE A 78 16.19 0.27 24.98
CA ILE A 78 16.87 1.54 24.64
C ILE A 78 18.35 1.52 24.99
N GLN A 79 18.85 0.44 25.61
CA GLN A 79 20.28 0.27 25.87
C GLN A 79 21.01 -0.02 24.54
N THR A 80 21.97 0.85 24.19
CA THR A 80 22.87 0.73 23.04
C THR A 80 24.30 0.43 23.49
N ARG A 81 25.19 0.09 22.55
CA ARG A 81 26.60 -0.17 22.85
C ARG A 81 27.36 1.10 23.20
N ASP A 82 27.11 2.16 22.44
CA ASP A 82 27.75 3.46 22.58
C ASP A 82 26.69 4.58 22.59
N ASP A 83 27.05 5.72 23.21
CA ASP A 83 26.25 6.93 23.19
C ASP A 83 26.18 7.49 21.75
N GLY A 84 24.97 7.74 21.25
CA GLY A 84 24.74 8.34 19.93
C GLY A 84 24.61 7.34 18.77
N GLU A 85 24.62 6.03 19.05
CA GLU A 85 24.32 5.03 18.02
C GLU A 85 22.85 5.13 17.56
N GLU A 86 22.64 5.31 16.26
CA GLU A 86 21.28 5.35 15.69
C GLU A 86 20.57 4.00 15.89
N LEU A 87 19.42 4.04 16.55
CA LEU A 87 18.57 2.88 16.82
C LEU A 87 17.28 2.96 15.98
N LYS A 88 17.03 1.91 15.20
CA LYS A 88 15.73 1.64 14.58
C LYS A 88 15.15 0.36 15.16
N PHE A 89 13.84 0.24 15.16
CA PHE A 89 13.16 -0.99 15.55
C PHE A 89 12.66 -1.75 14.33
N ALA A 90 12.45 -3.05 14.49
CA ALA A 90 11.70 -3.85 13.54
C ALA A 90 10.83 -4.86 14.27
N ALA A 91 9.68 -5.18 13.69
CA ALA A 91 8.78 -6.20 14.20
C ALA A 91 7.86 -6.72 13.08
N HIS A 92 7.29 -7.91 13.27
CA HIS A 92 6.35 -8.49 12.32
C HIS A 92 4.92 -8.12 12.73
N MET A 93 4.37 -7.09 12.09
CA MET A 93 3.15 -6.36 12.50
C MET A 93 3.42 -5.23 13.53
N ALA A 94 4.48 -4.46 13.31
CA ALA A 94 5.00 -3.39 14.19
C ALA A 94 4.00 -2.45 14.89
N SER A 95 2.79 -2.25 14.35
CA SER A 95 1.74 -1.50 15.04
C SER A 95 1.32 -2.15 16.36
N PHE A 96 1.41 -3.48 16.46
CA PHE A 96 1.11 -4.24 17.67
C PHE A 96 2.19 -4.05 18.74
N GLU A 97 3.47 -4.08 18.39
CA GLU A 97 4.54 -3.89 19.38
C GLU A 97 4.57 -2.42 19.85
N ARG A 98 4.43 -1.47 18.91
CA ARG A 98 4.52 -0.02 19.18
C ARG A 98 3.57 0.47 20.26
N ARG A 99 2.37 -0.10 20.38
CA ARG A 99 1.37 0.31 21.40
C ARG A 99 1.75 -0.05 22.84
N TRP A 100 2.74 -0.92 23.02
CA TRP A 100 3.23 -1.35 24.34
C TRP A 100 4.48 -0.59 24.79
N LEU A 101 5.14 0.08 23.84
CA LEU A 101 6.38 0.79 24.08
C LEU A 101 6.12 2.18 24.65
N ASP A 102 7.08 2.70 25.40
CA ASP A 102 7.01 4.06 25.93
C ASP A 102 6.86 5.06 24.77
N PRO A 103 5.85 5.95 24.79
CA PRO A 103 5.58 6.91 23.71
C PRO A 103 6.71 7.93 23.49
N LEU A 104 7.64 8.04 24.44
CA LEU A 104 8.85 8.85 24.33
C LEU A 104 9.95 8.19 23.50
N ILE A 105 9.84 6.90 23.19
CA ILE A 105 10.75 6.22 22.27
C ILE A 105 10.51 6.76 20.85
N LYS A 106 11.39 7.66 20.40
CA LYS A 106 11.38 8.26 19.06
C LYS A 106 12.36 7.53 18.16
N ALA A 107 11.91 6.43 17.56
CA ALA A 107 12.68 5.66 16.60
C ALA A 107 11.81 5.25 15.40
N ASP A 108 12.44 5.10 14.25
CA ASP A 108 11.80 4.51 13.07
C ASP A 108 11.51 3.03 13.33
N PHE A 109 10.42 2.52 12.74
CA PHE A 109 10.18 1.07 12.72
C PHE A 109 10.04 0.54 11.31
N ILE A 110 10.60 -0.65 11.14
CA ILE A 110 10.34 -1.51 10.00
C ILE A 110 9.29 -2.54 10.39
N CYS A 111 8.17 -2.57 9.68
CA CYS A 111 7.15 -3.59 9.79
C CYS A 111 7.40 -4.66 8.71
N THR A 112 7.99 -5.80 9.09
CA THR A 112 8.33 -6.85 8.11
C THR A 112 7.10 -7.46 7.45
N TRP A 113 5.94 -7.42 8.12
CA TRP A 113 4.64 -7.81 7.54
C TRP A 113 4.20 -6.89 6.40
N LYS A 114 4.17 -5.56 6.63
CA LYS A 114 3.84 -4.57 5.60
C LYS A 114 4.84 -4.58 4.44
N ALA A 115 6.11 -4.85 4.73
CA ALA A 115 7.14 -4.99 3.72
C ALA A 115 6.93 -6.27 2.88
N ALA A 116 6.64 -7.41 3.52
CA ALA A 116 6.38 -8.67 2.83
C ALA A 116 5.14 -8.60 1.93
N LEU A 117 4.07 -7.92 2.36
CA LEU A 117 2.88 -7.66 1.53
C LEU A 117 3.21 -6.96 0.21
N ARG A 118 4.21 -6.07 0.20
CA ARG A 118 4.66 -5.33 -0.99
C ARG A 118 5.68 -6.12 -1.81
N GLN A 119 6.64 -6.74 -1.15
CA GLN A 119 7.74 -7.46 -1.80
C GLN A 119 7.29 -8.78 -2.41
N TRP A 120 6.41 -9.50 -1.73
CA TRP A 120 5.89 -10.81 -2.14
C TRP A 120 4.36 -10.87 -1.99
N PRO A 121 3.61 -10.13 -2.84
CA PRO A 121 2.16 -10.01 -2.71
C PRO A 121 1.39 -11.30 -3.00
N ASP A 122 2.03 -12.28 -3.63
CA ASP A 122 1.40 -13.54 -4.06
C ASP A 122 1.62 -14.72 -3.11
N LEU A 123 2.25 -14.49 -1.94
CA LEU A 123 2.33 -15.52 -0.90
C LEU A 123 0.93 -15.92 -0.43
N GLU A 124 0.77 -17.21 -0.14
CA GLU A 124 -0.49 -17.78 0.40
C GLU A 124 -0.85 -17.19 1.76
N SER A 125 0.16 -16.90 2.59
CA SER A 125 0.00 -16.28 3.90
C SER A 125 1.22 -15.41 4.20
N HIS A 126 0.97 -14.27 4.85
CA HIS A 126 1.99 -13.37 5.35
C HIS A 126 2.25 -13.53 6.84
N SER A 127 1.76 -14.61 7.48
CA SER A 127 2.20 -14.94 8.84
C SER A 127 3.70 -15.27 8.84
N LEU A 128 4.41 -14.93 9.92
CA LEU A 128 5.86 -15.06 9.99
C LEU A 128 6.35 -16.49 9.70
N GLN A 129 5.69 -17.50 10.27
CA GLN A 129 6.03 -18.91 10.04
C GLN A 129 5.65 -19.36 8.62
N ALA A 130 4.55 -18.91 8.03
CA ALA A 130 4.24 -19.24 6.64
C ALA A 130 5.29 -18.65 5.68
N ILE A 131 5.70 -17.39 5.90
CA ILE A 131 6.75 -16.74 5.11
C ILE A 131 8.07 -17.51 5.21
N ARG A 132 8.46 -17.94 6.43
CA ARG A 132 9.66 -18.76 6.65
C ARG A 132 9.73 -19.94 5.70
N TYR A 133 8.64 -20.70 5.62
CA TYR A 133 8.59 -21.90 4.79
C TYR A 133 8.41 -21.59 3.31
N ALA A 134 7.57 -20.62 2.96
CA ALA A 134 7.31 -20.24 1.57
C ALA A 134 8.59 -19.72 0.88
N LEU A 135 9.38 -18.91 1.58
CA LEU A 135 10.63 -18.36 1.07
C LEU A 135 11.86 -19.26 1.35
N LYS A 136 11.68 -20.36 2.09
CA LYS A 136 12.76 -21.26 2.51
C LYS A 136 13.90 -20.50 3.21
N LEU A 137 13.53 -19.62 4.14
CA LEU A 137 14.49 -18.79 4.86
C LEU A 137 15.52 -19.67 5.59
N ALA A 138 16.79 -19.28 5.51
CA ALA A 138 17.90 -19.94 6.19
C ALA A 138 17.92 -19.61 7.69
N ALA A 139 16.88 -20.04 8.41
CA ALA A 139 16.74 -19.88 9.85
C ALA A 139 17.20 -21.14 10.58
N ASP A 140 17.94 -20.97 11.68
CA ASP A 140 18.26 -22.05 12.61
C ASP A 140 16.95 -22.60 13.22
N PRO A 141 16.62 -23.88 13.05
CA PRO A 141 15.41 -24.47 13.60
C PRO A 141 15.29 -24.38 15.12
N VAL A 142 16.41 -24.38 15.84
CA VAL A 142 16.43 -24.31 17.31
C VAL A 142 16.10 -22.90 17.77
N LEU A 143 16.65 -21.88 17.11
CA LEU A 143 16.40 -20.48 17.47
C LEU A 143 15.01 -20.00 17.05
N ALA A 144 14.44 -20.55 15.98
CA ALA A 144 13.13 -20.17 15.47
C ALA A 144 11.96 -20.98 16.09
N MET A 145 12.19 -21.68 17.21
CA MET A 145 11.18 -22.48 17.90
C MET A 145 11.23 -22.27 19.42
N PRO A 146 10.09 -22.40 20.12
CA PRO A 146 8.74 -22.57 19.56
C PRO A 146 8.17 -21.23 19.02
N PRO A 147 7.22 -21.25 18.07
CA PRO A 147 6.47 -20.05 17.68
C PRO A 147 5.61 -19.56 18.85
N HIS A 148 5.15 -18.30 18.77
CA HIS A 148 4.42 -17.61 19.83
C HIS A 148 5.25 -17.47 21.10
N ARG A 149 6.51 -17.09 20.90
CA ARG A 149 7.45 -16.74 21.96
C ARG A 149 8.32 -15.60 21.47
N ALA A 150 8.55 -14.63 22.36
CA ALA A 150 9.14 -13.37 21.95
C ALA A 150 10.58 -13.52 21.40
N GLY A 151 11.40 -14.39 22.00
CA GLY A 151 12.74 -14.67 21.49
C GLY A 151 12.71 -15.31 20.09
N PRO A 152 12.11 -16.49 19.92
CA PRO A 152 12.02 -17.17 18.63
C PRO A 152 11.40 -16.38 17.49
N ASP A 153 10.33 -15.63 17.75
CA ASP A 153 9.67 -14.84 16.71
C ASP A 153 10.46 -13.56 16.39
N ALA A 154 11.12 -12.92 17.36
CA ALA A 154 12.08 -11.85 17.08
C ALA A 154 13.26 -12.33 16.22
N TYR A 155 13.81 -13.52 16.50
CA TYR A 155 14.85 -14.14 15.68
C TYR A 155 14.39 -14.33 14.24
N LEU A 156 13.23 -14.97 14.05
CA LEU A 156 12.72 -15.27 12.73
C LEU A 156 12.33 -14.00 11.95
N CYS A 157 11.78 -13.00 12.64
CA CYS A 157 11.56 -11.66 12.09
C CYS A 157 12.87 -11.03 11.62
N GLY A 158 13.97 -11.23 12.36
CA GLY A 158 15.30 -10.75 11.97
C GLY A 158 15.84 -11.44 10.73
N VAL A 159 15.66 -12.76 10.62
CA VAL A 159 16.00 -13.51 9.41
C VAL A 159 15.18 -13.02 8.20
N LEU A 160 13.88 -12.79 8.39
CA LEU A 160 13.03 -12.22 7.34
C LEU A 160 13.48 -10.81 6.95
N LEU A 161 13.87 -9.97 7.91
CA LEU A 161 14.38 -8.63 7.63
C LEU A 161 15.68 -8.68 6.83
N LEU A 162 16.60 -9.59 7.15
CA LEU A 162 17.81 -9.79 6.33
C LEU A 162 17.47 -10.23 4.90
N GLU A 163 16.44 -11.05 4.71
CA GLU A 163 15.96 -11.41 3.37
C GLU A 163 15.40 -10.20 2.64
N LEU A 164 14.54 -9.39 3.28
CA LEU A 164 14.01 -8.14 2.71
C LEU A 164 15.14 -7.18 2.29
N LEU A 165 16.19 -7.06 3.09
CA LEU A 165 17.35 -6.20 2.83
C LEU A 165 18.20 -6.65 1.63
N LYS A 166 18.00 -7.87 1.10
CA LYS A 166 18.59 -8.27 -0.19
C LYS A 166 17.90 -7.63 -1.38
N HIS A 167 16.64 -7.20 -1.21
CA HIS A 167 15.79 -6.65 -2.28
C HIS A 167 15.56 -5.15 -2.14
N GLN A 168 15.63 -4.62 -0.92
CA GLN A 168 15.25 -3.25 -0.59
C GLN A 168 16.25 -2.56 0.34
N THR A 169 16.25 -1.22 0.31
CA THR A 169 17.02 -0.41 1.27
C THR A 169 16.26 -0.23 2.58
N VAL A 170 16.99 0.12 3.65
CA VAL A 170 16.39 0.43 4.96
C VAL A 170 15.37 1.57 4.84
N GLU A 171 15.70 2.61 4.08
CA GLU A 171 14.84 3.78 3.86
C GLU A 171 13.53 3.39 3.17
N THR A 172 13.61 2.48 2.19
CA THR A 172 12.42 1.95 1.50
C THR A 172 11.55 1.16 2.47
N LEU A 173 12.14 0.30 3.29
CA LEU A 173 11.41 -0.49 4.27
C LEU A 173 10.75 0.40 5.35
N VAL A 174 11.43 1.46 5.79
CA VAL A 174 10.86 2.45 6.71
C VAL A 174 9.69 3.20 6.05
N ALA A 175 9.85 3.65 4.81
CA ALA A 175 8.79 4.34 4.06
C ALA A 175 7.54 3.45 3.90
N TRP A 176 7.72 2.19 3.47
CA TRP A 176 6.64 1.22 3.35
C TRP A 176 5.93 0.94 4.67
N SER A 177 6.66 1.00 5.78
CA SER A 177 6.11 0.73 7.11
C SER A 177 5.24 1.88 7.62
N ALA A 178 5.48 3.10 7.16
CA ALA A 178 4.70 4.30 7.49
C ALA A 178 3.37 4.38 6.72
N GLU A 179 3.23 3.66 5.62
CA GLU A 179 1.99 3.58 4.83
C GLU A 179 1.03 2.50 5.36
N PRO A 180 -0.28 2.56 5.03
CA PRO A 180 -1.22 1.47 5.24
C PRO A 180 -0.76 0.14 4.63
N ALA A 181 -1.29 -0.97 5.12
CA ALA A 181 -1.03 -2.29 4.56
C ALA A 181 -1.58 -2.37 3.12
N VAL A 182 -0.82 -3.00 2.22
CA VAL A 182 -1.22 -3.13 0.81
C VAL A 182 -1.80 -4.51 0.57
N PHE A 183 -3.10 -4.58 0.29
CA PHE A 183 -3.78 -5.83 -0.04
C PHE A 183 -3.99 -5.92 -1.54
N THR A 184 -3.56 -7.03 -2.13
CA THR A 184 -3.71 -7.30 -3.57
C THR A 184 -4.93 -8.16 -3.87
N LYS A 185 -5.34 -8.99 -2.91
CA LYS A 185 -6.46 -9.94 -3.00
C LYS A 185 -7.36 -9.83 -1.77
N PHE A 186 -8.64 -10.11 -1.94
CA PHE A 186 -9.56 -10.31 -0.82
C PHE A 186 -9.19 -11.57 -0.02
N ASP A 187 -9.32 -11.50 1.30
CA ASP A 187 -9.18 -12.61 2.24
C ASP A 187 -10.52 -13.03 2.87
N PHE A 188 -11.63 -12.47 2.38
CA PHE A 188 -12.98 -12.75 2.87
C PHE A 188 -14.04 -12.72 1.77
N GLY A 189 -15.23 -13.22 2.14
CA GLY A 189 -16.46 -13.07 1.36
C GLY A 189 -16.42 -13.75 -0.02
N LYS A 190 -17.33 -13.35 -0.90
CA LYS A 190 -17.51 -13.97 -2.22
C LYS A 190 -16.33 -13.79 -3.19
N PHE A 191 -15.43 -12.85 -2.88
CA PHE A 191 -14.24 -12.56 -3.68
C PHE A 191 -12.96 -13.12 -3.09
N ASN A 192 -13.04 -13.96 -2.04
CA ASN A 192 -11.86 -14.51 -1.38
C ASN A 192 -10.84 -15.10 -2.39
N GLY A 193 -9.58 -14.69 -2.28
CA GLY A 193 -8.47 -15.02 -3.18
C GLY A 193 -8.45 -14.25 -4.51
N GLN A 194 -9.50 -13.50 -4.85
CA GLN A 194 -9.57 -12.69 -6.07
C GLN A 194 -8.96 -11.31 -5.86
N PRO A 195 -8.40 -10.67 -6.90
CA PRO A 195 -7.89 -9.32 -6.81
C PRO A 195 -9.02 -8.31 -6.52
N LEU A 196 -8.67 -7.14 -5.97
CA LEU A 196 -9.63 -6.06 -5.75
C LEU A 196 -10.33 -5.61 -7.05
N SER A 197 -9.65 -5.78 -8.18
CA SER A 197 -10.20 -5.52 -9.52
C SER A 197 -11.39 -6.41 -9.90
N ALA A 198 -11.57 -7.56 -9.24
CA ALA A 198 -12.70 -8.47 -9.49
C ALA A 198 -14.04 -7.95 -8.96
N ALA A 199 -14.02 -7.03 -7.99
CA ALA A 199 -15.22 -6.39 -7.47
C ALA A 199 -15.61 -5.16 -8.32
N ASP A 200 -16.90 -4.96 -8.57
CA ASP A 200 -17.39 -3.74 -9.22
C ASP A 200 -17.34 -2.52 -8.27
N ASP A 201 -17.46 -1.31 -8.85
CA ASP A 201 -17.44 -0.07 -8.08
C ASP A 201 -18.57 0.01 -7.03
N GLY A 202 -19.71 -0.63 -7.29
CA GLY A 202 -20.84 -0.65 -6.36
C GLY A 202 -20.51 -1.42 -5.08
N PHE A 203 -19.88 -2.58 -5.20
CA PHE A 203 -19.42 -3.37 -4.07
C PHE A 203 -18.31 -2.64 -3.29
N LEU A 204 -17.34 -2.06 -3.99
CA LEU A 204 -16.27 -1.28 -3.36
C LEU A 204 -16.83 -0.07 -2.59
N ASN A 205 -17.75 0.68 -3.17
CA ASN A 205 -18.42 1.79 -2.48
C ASN A 205 -19.28 1.31 -1.30
N TRP A 206 -19.93 0.16 -1.40
CA TRP A 206 -20.65 -0.44 -0.27
C TRP A 206 -19.69 -0.72 0.90
N MET A 207 -18.49 -1.25 0.65
CA MET A 207 -17.51 -1.50 1.70
C MET A 207 -17.13 -0.23 2.47
N LEU A 208 -17.05 0.93 1.79
CA LEU A 208 -16.71 2.21 2.44
C LEU A 208 -17.72 2.66 3.51
N GLY A 209 -18.95 2.12 3.48
CA GLY A 209 -19.98 2.38 4.49
C GLY A 209 -20.15 1.26 5.52
N LYS A 210 -19.16 0.36 5.65
CA LYS A 210 -19.20 -0.82 6.53
C LYS A 210 -18.02 -0.84 7.49
N ASP A 211 -18.15 -1.72 8.48
CA ASP A 211 -17.15 -1.95 9.51
C ASP A 211 -16.03 -2.86 8.99
N PHE A 212 -15.09 -2.27 8.28
CA PHE A 212 -13.84 -2.90 7.85
C PHE A 212 -12.65 -2.15 8.48
N SER A 213 -11.50 -2.82 8.57
CA SER A 213 -10.27 -2.16 9.03
C SER A 213 -9.91 -0.98 8.13
N GLU A 214 -9.25 0.03 8.70
CA GLU A 214 -8.84 1.21 7.94
C GLU A 214 -7.87 0.87 6.80
N ASP A 215 -7.04 -0.17 6.97
CA ASP A 215 -6.20 -0.71 5.88
C ASP A 215 -7.07 -1.20 4.71
N TRP A 216 -8.16 -1.94 4.98
CA TRP A 216 -9.08 -2.39 3.94
C TRP A 216 -9.77 -1.21 3.25
N LEU A 217 -10.28 -0.25 4.02
CA LEU A 217 -10.92 0.96 3.47
C LEU A 217 -9.94 1.78 2.62
N TRP A 218 -8.68 1.89 3.05
CA TRP A 218 -7.63 2.55 2.27
C TRP A 218 -7.38 1.84 0.93
N ASN A 219 -7.28 0.51 0.90
CA ASN A 219 -7.09 -0.26 -0.34
C ASN A 219 -8.27 -0.10 -1.30
N VAL A 220 -9.51 -0.05 -0.77
CA VAL A 220 -10.73 0.21 -1.55
C VAL A 220 -10.68 1.60 -2.20
N ARG A 221 -10.38 2.65 -1.42
CA ARG A 221 -10.26 4.02 -1.94
C ARG A 221 -9.17 4.11 -3.02
N ARG A 222 -8.04 3.43 -2.81
CA ARG A 222 -6.94 3.36 -3.77
C ARG A 222 -7.36 2.71 -5.08
N GLU A 223 -8.09 1.59 -5.03
CA GLU A 223 -8.57 0.91 -6.25
C GLU A 223 -9.59 1.75 -7.01
N LEU A 224 -10.55 2.39 -6.32
CA LEU A 224 -11.51 3.31 -6.94
C LEU A 224 -10.80 4.51 -7.60
N ALA A 225 -9.80 5.09 -6.93
CA ALA A 225 -9.00 6.17 -7.50
C ALA A 225 -8.21 5.73 -8.74
N ARG A 226 -7.62 4.52 -8.71
CA ARG A 226 -6.94 3.93 -9.87
C ARG A 226 -7.89 3.78 -11.07
N ARG A 227 -9.12 3.32 -10.84
CA ARG A 227 -10.15 3.19 -11.89
C ARG A 227 -10.56 4.55 -12.45
N ALA A 228 -10.79 5.53 -11.60
CA ALA A 228 -11.13 6.89 -12.02
C ALA A 228 -10.03 7.50 -12.89
N GLY A 229 -8.76 7.33 -12.49
CA GLY A 229 -7.60 7.78 -13.27
C GLY A 229 -7.49 7.07 -14.63
N ALA A 230 -7.67 5.74 -14.67
CA ALA A 230 -7.66 4.98 -15.92
C ALA A 230 -8.81 5.38 -16.86
N ALA A 231 -10.00 5.65 -16.32
CA ALA A 231 -11.14 6.11 -17.11
C ALA A 231 -10.92 7.51 -17.69
N GLU A 232 -10.29 8.42 -16.94
CA GLU A 232 -9.96 9.75 -17.46
C GLU A 232 -8.86 9.70 -18.52
N GLN A 233 -7.82 8.88 -18.32
CA GLN A 233 -6.78 8.68 -19.33
C GLN A 233 -7.37 8.12 -20.63
N ALA A 234 -8.27 7.15 -20.56
CA ALA A 234 -8.94 6.59 -21.73
C ALA A 234 -9.79 7.64 -22.48
N LYS A 235 -10.43 8.57 -21.74
CA LYS A 235 -11.14 9.69 -22.36
C LYS A 235 -10.16 10.66 -23.03
N ALA A 236 -9.06 11.03 -22.38
CA ALA A 236 -8.03 11.89 -22.95
C ALA A 236 -7.45 11.31 -24.25
N ASP A 237 -7.11 10.02 -24.26
CA ASP A 237 -6.62 9.33 -25.45
C ASP A 237 -7.66 9.35 -26.59
N ALA A 238 -8.94 9.15 -26.25
CA ALA A 238 -10.02 9.20 -27.23
C ALA A 238 -10.26 10.62 -27.77
N ARG A 239 -10.12 11.66 -26.93
CA ARG A 239 -10.17 13.06 -27.36
C ARG A 239 -9.04 13.37 -28.33
N LYS A 240 -7.81 12.96 -28.01
CA LYS A 240 -6.65 13.10 -28.90
C LYS A 240 -6.88 12.41 -30.26
N ALA A 241 -7.33 11.16 -30.26
CA ALA A 241 -7.63 10.45 -31.49
C ALA A 241 -8.75 11.11 -32.32
N TYR A 242 -9.73 11.74 -31.66
CA TYR A 242 -10.75 12.55 -32.35
C TYR A 242 -10.13 13.81 -32.97
N LEU A 243 -9.24 14.51 -32.26
CA LEU A 243 -8.56 15.69 -32.79
C LEU A 243 -7.77 15.37 -34.06
N ASP A 244 -7.09 14.23 -34.10
CA ASP A 244 -6.35 13.78 -35.29
C ASP A 244 -7.30 13.62 -36.49
N ARG A 245 -8.46 12.96 -36.29
CA ARG A 245 -9.50 12.85 -37.34
C ARG A 245 -10.09 14.20 -37.73
N ALA A 246 -10.33 15.08 -36.76
CA ALA A 246 -10.86 16.41 -37.00
C ALA A 246 -9.88 17.27 -37.83
N ALA A 247 -8.58 17.17 -37.57
CA ALA A 247 -7.54 17.87 -38.32
C ALA A 247 -7.53 17.46 -39.81
N GLU A 248 -7.86 16.20 -40.12
CA GLU A 248 -8.00 15.72 -41.50
C GLU A 248 -9.33 16.13 -42.16
N ALA A 249 -10.40 16.23 -41.38
CA ALA A 249 -11.75 16.53 -41.88
C ALA A 249 -11.99 18.03 -42.09
N LEU A 250 -11.49 18.89 -41.21
CA LEU A 250 -11.72 20.35 -41.24
C LEU A 250 -11.32 21.02 -42.56
N PRO A 251 -10.20 20.68 -43.21
CA PRO A 251 -9.87 21.24 -44.53
C PRO A 251 -10.88 20.92 -45.63
N ARG A 252 -11.72 19.89 -45.47
CA ARG A 252 -12.70 19.42 -46.46
C ARG A 252 -14.05 20.13 -46.37
N THR A 253 -14.32 20.91 -45.32
CA THR A 253 -15.57 21.67 -45.19
C THR A 253 -15.56 22.83 -46.20
N ALA A 254 -16.45 22.83 -47.20
CA ALA A 254 -16.39 23.71 -48.37
C ALA A 254 -17.21 25.00 -48.24
N SER A 255 -17.97 25.16 -47.15
CA SER A 255 -18.72 26.36 -46.78
C SER A 255 -18.72 26.53 -45.26
N VAL A 256 -19.05 27.73 -44.76
CA VAL A 256 -19.31 27.93 -43.32
C VAL A 256 -20.46 27.03 -42.85
N ALA A 257 -21.49 26.84 -43.69
CA ALA A 257 -22.60 25.95 -43.39
C ALA A 257 -22.14 24.48 -43.28
N ASP A 258 -21.23 24.03 -44.16
CA ASP A 258 -20.68 22.66 -44.10
C ASP A 258 -19.88 22.45 -42.81
N LEU A 259 -19.11 23.46 -42.39
CA LEU A 259 -18.35 23.41 -41.15
C LEU A 259 -19.27 23.37 -39.93
N GLU A 260 -20.31 24.20 -39.90
CA GLU A 260 -21.28 24.24 -38.80
C GLU A 260 -22.10 22.95 -38.72
N ALA A 261 -22.52 22.40 -39.86
CA ALA A 261 -23.18 21.11 -39.96
C ALA A 261 -22.26 19.99 -39.46
N TRP A 262 -21.02 19.93 -39.97
CA TRP A 262 -20.02 18.96 -39.50
C TRP A 262 -19.79 19.06 -37.99
N TYR A 263 -19.61 20.28 -37.46
CA TYR A 263 -19.40 20.47 -36.03
C TYR A 263 -20.64 20.06 -35.22
N GLY A 264 -21.84 20.37 -35.69
CA GLY A 264 -23.11 19.99 -35.06
C GLY A 264 -23.34 18.48 -35.03
N ASP A 265 -23.19 17.82 -36.17
CA ASP A 265 -23.44 16.37 -36.34
C ASP A 265 -22.52 15.51 -35.47
N GLN A 266 -21.32 16.02 -35.18
CA GLN A 266 -20.32 15.32 -34.38
C GLN A 266 -20.50 15.54 -32.85
N ALA A 267 -21.53 16.26 -32.41
CA ALA A 267 -21.72 16.60 -31.00
C ALA A 267 -21.88 15.37 -30.09
N ALA A 268 -22.59 14.34 -30.55
CA ALA A 268 -22.78 13.11 -29.77
C ALA A 268 -21.47 12.33 -29.58
N GLU A 269 -20.64 12.25 -30.62
CA GLU A 269 -19.31 11.62 -30.54
C GLU A 269 -18.38 12.38 -29.59
N ARG A 270 -18.37 13.72 -29.68
CA ARG A 270 -17.60 14.57 -28.77
C ARG A 270 -18.04 14.42 -27.30
N SER A 271 -19.35 14.41 -27.07
CA SER A 271 -19.91 14.20 -25.72
C SER A 271 -19.51 12.84 -25.15
N LYS A 272 -19.53 11.78 -25.96
CA LYS A 272 -19.08 10.43 -25.57
C LYS A 272 -17.62 10.41 -25.12
N HIS A 273 -16.75 11.19 -25.75
CA HIS A 273 -15.33 11.28 -25.41
C HIS A 273 -15.01 12.34 -24.34
N GLY A 274 -16.03 13.02 -23.82
CA GLY A 274 -15.86 14.03 -22.78
C GLY A 274 -15.17 15.30 -23.26
N PHE A 275 -15.39 15.71 -24.52
CA PHE A 275 -15.04 17.06 -24.96
C PHE A 275 -15.95 18.07 -24.26
N VAL A 276 -15.45 18.67 -23.19
CA VAL A 276 -16.15 19.67 -22.41
C VAL A 276 -15.31 20.95 -22.32
N PRO A 277 -15.94 22.13 -22.23
CA PRO A 277 -15.22 23.37 -21.98
C PRO A 277 -14.29 23.25 -20.76
N GLY A 278 -13.02 23.67 -20.92
CA GLY A 278 -11.99 23.59 -19.88
C GLY A 278 -11.01 22.42 -20.00
N THR A 279 -11.18 21.51 -20.95
CA THR A 279 -10.13 20.55 -21.35
C THR A 279 -9.26 21.13 -22.46
N ASP A 280 -7.95 20.91 -22.44
CA ASP A 280 -7.03 21.38 -23.49
C ASP A 280 -7.47 20.93 -24.89
N GLU A 281 -7.96 19.68 -25.04
CA GLU A 281 -8.40 19.18 -26.34
C GLU A 281 -9.63 19.91 -26.89
N TYR A 282 -10.53 20.36 -26.02
CA TYR A 282 -11.68 21.16 -26.42
C TYR A 282 -11.25 22.50 -27.01
N ASP A 283 -10.29 23.18 -26.37
CA ASP A 283 -9.80 24.46 -26.83
C ASP A 283 -9.05 24.35 -28.15
N VAL A 284 -8.28 23.27 -28.34
CA VAL A 284 -7.63 22.94 -29.62
C VAL A 284 -8.67 22.77 -30.73
N LEU A 285 -9.71 21.97 -30.49
CA LEU A 285 -10.75 21.73 -31.51
C LEU A 285 -11.49 23.01 -31.88
N VAL A 286 -11.95 23.77 -30.88
CA VAL A 286 -12.70 25.01 -31.10
C VAL A 286 -11.83 26.04 -31.81
N GLY A 287 -10.56 26.15 -31.42
CA GLY A 287 -9.58 27.00 -32.11
C GLY A 287 -9.40 26.62 -33.58
N ALA A 288 -9.25 25.33 -33.88
CA ALA A 288 -9.14 24.84 -35.26
C ALA A 288 -10.40 25.12 -36.09
N CYS A 289 -11.59 24.91 -35.51
CA CYS A 289 -12.86 25.24 -36.16
C CYS A 289 -13.00 26.74 -36.42
N ALA A 290 -12.66 27.58 -35.45
CA ALA A 290 -12.71 29.03 -35.58
C ALA A 290 -11.74 29.54 -36.66
N ALA A 291 -10.52 29.00 -36.69
CA ALA A 291 -9.52 29.32 -37.72
C ALA A 291 -10.02 28.91 -39.12
N ARG A 292 -10.61 27.71 -39.26
CA ARG A 292 -11.22 27.28 -40.52
C ARG A 292 -12.35 28.22 -40.93
N LYS A 293 -13.31 28.50 -40.02
CA LYS A 293 -14.45 29.39 -40.28
C LYS A 293 -14.00 30.77 -40.76
N LYS A 294 -12.97 31.34 -40.12
CA LYS A 294 -12.37 32.61 -40.52
C LYS A 294 -11.83 32.55 -41.96
N ALA A 295 -11.05 31.53 -42.29
CA ALA A 295 -10.51 31.36 -43.64
C ALA A 295 -11.62 31.22 -44.71
N LEU A 296 -12.72 30.54 -44.38
CA LEU A 296 -13.87 30.40 -45.29
C LEU A 296 -14.56 31.74 -45.55
N LEU A 297 -14.77 32.55 -44.52
CA LEU A 297 -15.36 33.89 -44.63
C LEU A 297 -14.46 34.83 -45.44
N GLU A 298 -13.14 34.78 -45.23
CA GLU A 298 -12.16 35.58 -45.97
C GLU A 298 -12.05 35.18 -47.45
N SER A 299 -12.30 33.90 -47.77
CA SER A 299 -12.25 33.36 -49.14
C SER A 299 -13.56 33.47 -49.95
N GLY A 300 -14.67 33.91 -49.32
CA GLY A 300 -15.93 34.27 -50.01
C GLY A 300 -16.83 33.11 -50.47
N GLN A 301 -16.97 32.04 -49.68
CA GLN A 301 -17.53 30.76 -50.17
C GLN A 301 -19.01 30.74 -50.63
N PRO A 302 -19.38 29.87 -51.61
CA PRO A 302 -18.53 28.90 -52.34
C PRO A 302 -18.17 29.31 -53.79
N LYS A 303 -17.00 28.85 -54.28
CA LYS A 303 -16.68 28.69 -55.72
C LYS A 303 -17.08 27.28 -56.14
N PHE A 304 -18.21 27.13 -56.83
CA PHE A 304 -18.44 25.96 -57.66
C PHE A 304 -17.63 26.16 -58.96
N GLU A 305 -16.63 25.32 -59.25
CA GLU A 305 -16.28 25.11 -60.66
C GLU A 305 -17.45 24.34 -61.29
N PRO A 306 -18.10 24.86 -62.36
CA PRO A 306 -19.16 24.13 -63.01
C PRO A 306 -18.58 22.89 -63.68
N ALA A 307 -19.22 21.74 -63.44
CA ALA A 307 -18.93 20.50 -64.14
C ALA A 307 -19.14 20.71 -65.65
N GLY A 308 -18.05 20.60 -66.41
CA GLY A 308 -17.99 20.33 -67.85
C GLY A 308 -18.96 21.10 -68.75
N ALA A 309 -18.46 22.13 -69.44
CA ALA A 309 -19.03 22.49 -70.74
C ALA A 309 -18.53 21.47 -71.79
N PRO A 310 -19.41 20.81 -72.56
CA PRO A 310 -18.99 20.03 -73.71
C PRO A 310 -18.48 20.96 -74.82
N SER A 311 -17.57 20.40 -75.63
CA SER A 311 -16.85 20.97 -76.78
C SER A 311 -17.54 22.11 -77.54
#